data_AF-I7AVS9-F1
#
_entry.id   AF-I7AVS9-F1
#
_cell.length_a   1.000
_cell.length_b   1.000
_cell.length_c   1.000
_cell.angle_alpha   90.00
_cell.angle_beta   90.00
_cell.angle_gamma   90.00
#
_symmetry.space_group_name_H-M   'P 1'
#
loop_
_entity.id
_entity.type
_entity.pdbx_description
1 polymer ?
#
loop_
_entity_poly.entity_id
_entity_poly.type
_entity_poly.pdbx_seq_one_letter_code
_entity_poly.pdbx_strand_id
1 'polypeptide(L)'
;MMKKIVPDPPLPCTSTRPFGRCDAGHDPLFTVNPNISAEDALVHVALYLRSAYETGYKALDYMREEGRGMFWSNLHAIEMAEGVIEAILDGIESTPSPSRPGSKA
;
A
#
# COMPACT_ATOMS: atom_id res chain seq x y z
N MET A 1 18.51 24.87 -18.10
CA MET A 1 17.67 24.18 -17.10
C MET A 1 16.24 24.69 -17.28
N MET A 2 15.42 23.96 -18.03
CA MET A 2 14.02 24.34 -18.28
C MET A 2 13.23 24.13 -17.00
N LYS A 3 12.73 25.20 -16.40
CA LYS A 3 11.71 25.10 -15.35
C LYS A 3 10.45 24.55 -16.04
N LYS A 4 9.99 23.35 -15.67
CA LYS A 4 8.68 22.86 -16.09
C LYS A 4 7.67 23.97 -15.77
N ILE A 5 7.03 24.52 -16.80
CA ILE A 5 6.07 25.63 -16.68
C ILE A 5 4.81 25.18 -15.93
N VAL A 6 4.55 23.87 -15.92
CA VAL A 6 3.39 23.24 -15.31
C VAL A 6 3.87 22.35 -14.16
N PRO A 7 3.40 22.57 -12.92
CA PRO A 7 3.62 21.64 -11.82
C PRO A 7 3.12 20.25 -12.20
N ASP A 8 3.83 19.20 -11.78
CA ASP A 8 3.35 17.84 -12.00
C ASP A 8 1.99 17.65 -11.30
N PRO A 9 1.05 16.93 -11.94
CA PRO A 9 -0.28 16.75 -11.37
C PRO A 9 -0.18 15.99 -10.04
N PRO A 10 -1.03 16.32 -9.05
CA PRO A 10 -1.04 15.61 -7.79
C PRO A 10 -1.41 14.14 -8.01
N LEU A 11 -0.89 13.26 -7.16
CA LEU A 11 -1.27 11.86 -7.17
C LEU A 11 -2.77 11.71 -6.90
N PRO A 12 -3.45 10.74 -7.55
CA PRO A 12 -4.87 10.54 -7.36
C PRO A 12 -5.17 10.00 -5.95
N CYS A 13 -6.26 10.47 -5.36
CA CYS A 13 -6.80 9.87 -4.15
C CYS A 13 -7.50 8.55 -4.46
N THR A 14 -7.72 7.75 -3.41
CA THR A 14 -8.57 6.56 -3.44
C THR A 14 -10.00 6.89 -3.90
N SER A 15 -10.67 5.89 -4.46
CA SER A 15 -12.09 5.94 -4.83
C SER A 15 -12.86 4.84 -4.11
N THR A 16 -14.19 5.01 -4.01
CA THR A 16 -15.06 3.99 -3.45
C THR A 16 -14.94 2.70 -4.25
N ARG A 17 -14.47 1.64 -3.59
CA ARG A 17 -14.27 0.34 -4.22
C ARG A 17 -14.69 -0.78 -3.26
N PRO A 18 -15.84 -1.43 -3.51
CA PRO A 18 -16.25 -2.61 -2.75
C PRO A 18 -15.21 -3.73 -2.89
N PHE A 19 -14.97 -4.49 -1.81
CA PHE A 19 -14.08 -5.65 -1.83
C PHE A 19 -14.52 -6.73 -0.84
N GLY A 20 -14.01 -7.94 -1.06
CA GLY A 20 -14.33 -9.13 -0.29
C GLY A 20 -14.27 -10.36 -1.18
N ARG A 21 -14.10 -11.55 -0.58
CA ARG A 21 -14.16 -12.84 -1.29
C ARG A 21 -15.40 -13.66 -0.93
N CYS A 22 -16.30 -13.11 -0.12
CA CYS A 22 -17.54 -13.78 0.24
C CYS A 22 -18.46 -13.85 -0.99
N ASP A 23 -18.91 -15.06 -1.33
CA ASP A 23 -19.76 -15.37 -2.48
C ASP A 23 -21.18 -15.78 -2.06
N ALA A 24 -21.58 -15.49 -0.82
CA ALA A 24 -22.86 -15.89 -0.22
C ALA A 24 -24.10 -15.13 -0.78
N GLY A 25 -23.99 -14.46 -1.92
CA GLY A 25 -25.12 -13.82 -2.61
C GLY A 25 -25.64 -12.52 -1.98
N HIS A 26 -24.89 -11.91 -1.06
CA HIS A 26 -25.19 -10.60 -0.49
C HIS A 26 -24.18 -9.55 -0.95
N ASP A 27 -24.48 -8.26 -0.77
CA ASP A 27 -23.58 -7.15 -1.11
C ASP A 27 -22.25 -7.24 -0.34
N PRO A 28 -21.13 -6.73 -0.90
CA PRO A 28 -19.84 -6.70 -0.21
C PRO A 28 -19.93 -5.95 1.12
N LEU A 29 -19.38 -6.54 2.18
CA LEU A 29 -19.41 -5.95 3.51
C LEU A 29 -18.51 -4.72 3.64
N PHE A 30 -17.40 -4.69 2.89
CA PHE A 30 -16.38 -3.65 3.00
C PHE A 30 -16.20 -2.88 1.69
N THR A 31 -15.84 -1.61 1.83
CA THR A 31 -15.42 -0.74 0.73
C THR A 31 -14.18 0.05 1.13
N VAL A 32 -13.33 0.37 0.15
CA VAL A 32 -12.34 1.43 0.31
C VAL A 32 -13.07 2.76 0.46
N ASN A 33 -12.66 3.58 1.43
CA ASN A 33 -13.17 4.93 1.60
C ASN A 33 -12.61 5.84 0.49
N PRO A 34 -13.43 6.66 -0.17
CA PRO A 34 -12.94 7.59 -1.17
C PRO A 34 -12.17 8.75 -0.53
N ASN A 35 -11.38 9.46 -1.35
CA ASN A 35 -10.70 10.72 -1.00
C ASN A 35 -9.58 10.59 0.04
N ILE A 36 -9.09 9.38 0.32
CA ILE A 36 -7.84 9.17 1.07
C ILE A 36 -6.66 9.39 0.13
N SER A 37 -5.62 10.10 0.60
CA SER A 37 -4.43 10.38 -0.20
C SER A 37 -3.73 9.08 -0.63
N ALA A 38 -2.99 9.13 -1.75
CA ALA A 38 -2.20 7.98 -2.19
C ALA A 38 -1.15 7.58 -1.14
N GLU A 39 -0.52 8.57 -0.50
CA GLU A 39 0.48 8.37 0.56
C GLU A 39 -0.11 7.62 1.75
N ASP A 40 -1.19 8.13 2.35
CA ASP A 40 -1.85 7.47 3.49
C ASP A 40 -2.30 6.05 3.14
N ALA A 41 -2.85 5.86 1.94
CA ALA A 41 -3.28 4.54 1.48
C ALA A 41 -2.08 3.58 1.35
N LEU A 42 -0.95 4.04 0.82
CA LEU A 42 0.27 3.24 0.66
C LEU A 42 0.91 2.90 2.01
N VAL A 43 0.88 3.81 3.00
CA VAL A 43 1.31 3.51 4.38
C VAL A 43 0.52 2.34 4.96
N HIS A 44 -0.80 2.32 4.77
CA HIS A 44 -1.62 1.17 5.19
C HIS A 44 -1.27 -0.11 4.42
N VAL A 45 -0.98 -0.03 3.11
CA VAL A 45 -0.54 -1.20 2.33
C VAL A 45 0.77 -1.76 2.88
N ALA A 46 1.76 -0.92 3.18
CA ALA A 46 3.03 -1.34 3.77
C ALA A 46 2.80 -2.07 5.10
N LEU A 47 1.94 -1.50 5.97
CA LEU A 47 1.56 -2.13 7.24
C LEU A 47 0.92 -3.52 7.04
N TYR A 48 0.03 -3.68 6.06
CA TYR A 48 -0.60 -4.97 5.77
C TYR A 48 0.39 -6.00 5.22
N LEU A 49 1.32 -5.58 4.37
CA LEU A 49 2.37 -6.46 3.84
C LEU A 49 3.31 -6.92 4.95
N ARG A 50 3.75 -6.00 5.82
CA ARG A 50 4.56 -6.34 7.00
C ARG A 50 3.85 -7.33 7.91
N SER A 51 2.58 -7.06 8.22
CA SER A 51 1.76 -7.96 9.05
C SER A 51 1.60 -9.35 8.41
N ALA A 52 1.41 -9.42 7.09
CA ALA A 52 1.33 -10.68 6.36
C ALA A 52 2.66 -11.44 6.39
N TYR A 53 3.79 -10.73 6.24
CA TYR A 53 5.12 -11.32 6.33
C TYR A 53 5.38 -11.88 7.74
N GLU A 54 5.18 -11.08 8.79
CA GLU A 54 5.41 -11.49 10.18
C GLU A 54 4.55 -12.70 10.58
N THR A 55 3.26 -12.66 10.23
CA THR A 55 2.33 -13.75 10.54
C THR A 55 2.71 -15.01 9.77
N GLY A 56 3.04 -14.89 8.48
CA GLY A 56 3.46 -16.03 7.67
C GLY A 56 4.82 -16.59 8.13
N TYR A 57 5.77 -15.73 8.49
CA TYR A 57 7.05 -16.14 9.04
C TYR A 57 6.84 -16.97 10.30
N LYS A 58 5.95 -16.53 11.20
CA LYS A 58 5.59 -17.32 12.39
C LYS A 58 4.92 -18.65 12.03
N ALA A 59 4.12 -18.69 10.96
CA ALA A 59 3.47 -19.92 10.51
C ALA A 59 4.49 -21.01 10.09
N LEU A 60 5.70 -20.64 9.66
CA LEU A 60 6.76 -21.60 9.31
C LEU A 60 7.14 -22.51 10.48
N ASP A 61 6.99 -22.05 11.73
CA ASP A 61 7.28 -22.88 12.92
C ASP A 61 6.36 -24.12 13.01
N TYR A 62 5.20 -24.06 12.35
CA TYR A 62 4.17 -25.10 12.39
C TYR A 62 4.08 -25.89 11.07
N MET A 63 4.91 -25.57 10.08
CA MET A 63 4.90 -26.22 8.77
C MET A 63 5.87 -27.39 8.69
N ARG A 64 5.41 -28.47 8.05
CA ARG A 64 6.26 -29.59 7.62
C ARG A 64 7.24 -29.15 6.54
N GLU A 65 8.39 -29.81 6.48
CA GLU A 65 9.51 -29.46 5.61
C GLU A 65 9.13 -29.36 4.13
N GLU A 66 8.28 -30.26 3.63
CA GLU A 66 7.94 -30.36 2.22
C GLU A 66 7.22 -29.10 1.68
N GLY A 67 6.51 -28.38 2.55
CA GLY A 67 5.80 -27.14 2.20
C GLY A 67 6.60 -25.85 2.46
N ARG A 68 7.70 -25.91 3.21
CA ARG A 68 8.41 -24.71 3.67
C ARG A 68 8.99 -23.90 2.52
N GLY A 69 9.58 -24.56 1.53
CA GLY A 69 10.19 -23.86 0.38
C GLY A 69 9.17 -23.06 -0.44
N MET A 70 8.00 -23.65 -0.69
CA MET A 70 6.90 -22.97 -1.38
C MET A 70 6.39 -21.77 -0.58
N PHE A 71 6.24 -21.93 0.74
CA PHE A 71 5.78 -20.85 1.60
C PHE A 71 6.81 -19.72 1.73
N TRP A 72 8.10 -20.05 1.81
CA TRP A 72 9.19 -19.08 1.75
C TRP A 72 9.16 -18.25 0.46
N SER A 73 8.91 -18.87 -0.69
CA SER A 73 8.74 -18.13 -1.94
C SER A 73 7.62 -17.09 -1.87
N ASN A 74 6.54 -17.39 -1.15
CA ASN A 74 5.45 -16.45 -0.92
C ASN A 74 5.85 -15.32 0.03
N LEU A 75 6.58 -15.61 1.11
CA LEU A 75 7.11 -14.58 2.02
C LEU A 75 8.05 -13.61 1.30
N HIS A 76 8.96 -14.11 0.45
CA HIS A 76 9.82 -13.25 -0.36
C HIS A 76 9.01 -12.35 -1.28
N ALA A 77 7.94 -12.84 -1.91
CA ALA A 77 7.08 -12.01 -2.75
C ALA A 77 6.40 -10.87 -1.96
N ILE A 78 6.01 -11.14 -0.71
CA ILE A 78 5.43 -10.12 0.19
C ILE A 78 6.49 -9.09 0.57
N GLU A 79 7.69 -9.52 0.96
CA GLU A 79 8.82 -8.64 1.31
C GLU A 79 9.21 -7.73 0.14
N MET A 80 9.31 -8.29 -1.07
CA MET A 80 9.62 -7.51 -2.27
C MET A 80 8.51 -6.49 -2.59
N ALA A 81 7.24 -6.85 -2.38
CA ALA A 81 6.14 -5.91 -2.55
C ALA A 81 6.20 -4.77 -1.53
N GLU A 82 6.52 -5.06 -0.26
CA GLU A 82 6.70 -4.04 0.78
C GLU A 82 7.82 -3.08 0.39
N GLY A 83 8.99 -3.58 -0.03
CA GLY A 83 10.11 -2.74 -0.45
C GLY A 83 9.79 -1.82 -1.62
N VAL A 84 8.97 -2.25 -2.59
CA VAL A 84 8.50 -1.39 -3.68
C VAL A 84 7.59 -0.27 -3.16
N ILE A 85 6.71 -0.58 -2.20
CA ILE A 85 5.80 0.41 -1.61
C ILE A 85 6.58 1.45 -0.81
N GLU A 86 7.54 1.02 0.01
CA GLU A 86 8.40 1.92 0.79
C GLU A 86 9.22 2.84 -0.15
N ALA A 87 9.78 2.31 -1.24
CA ALA A 87 10.49 3.12 -2.23
C ALA A 87 9.59 4.17 -2.93
N ILE A 88 8.30 3.88 -3.12
CA ILE A 88 7.34 4.84 -3.65
C ILE A 88 7.03 5.92 -2.61
N LEU A 89 6.85 5.55 -1.34
CA LEU A 89 6.62 6.50 -0.24
C LEU A 89 7.80 7.48 -0.11
N ASP A 90 9.04 6.98 -0.13
CA ASP A 90 10.26 7.80 -0.14
C ASP A 90 10.26 8.81 -1.31
N GLY A 91 9.82 8.38 -2.49
CA GLY A 91 9.69 9.23 -3.67
C GLY A 91 8.62 10.33 -3.53
N ILE A 92 7.53 10.04 -2.81
CA ILE A 92 6.46 11.01 -2.52
C ILE A 92 6.98 12.06 -1.54
N GLU A 93 7.61 11.65 -0.44
CA GLU A 93 8.19 12.56 0.56
C GLU A 93 9.29 13.46 -0.04
N SER A 94 10.09 12.92 -0.96
CA SER A 94 11.15 13.66 -1.65
C SER A 94 10.63 14.70 -2.65
N THR A 95 9.34 14.67 -3.02
CA THR A 95 8.76 15.62 -3.97
C THR A 95 8.31 16.88 -3.24
N PRO A 96 8.90 18.06 -3.50
CA PRO A 96 8.54 19.28 -2.78
C PRO A 96 7.08 19.66 -3.06
N SER A 97 6.25 19.66 -2.01
CA SER A 97 4.86 20.12 -2.14
C SER A 97 4.81 21.60 -2.57
N PRO A 98 3.90 21.99 -3.48
CA PRO A 98 3.65 23.41 -3.72
C PRO A 98 3.09 24.01 -2.43
N SER A 99 3.83 24.95 -1.85
CA SER A 99 3.50 25.63 -0.60
C SER A 99 2.03 26.07 -0.59
N ARG A 100 1.27 25.60 0.41
CA ARG A 100 -0.08 26.09 0.69
C ARG A 100 -0.01 27.61 0.89
N PRO A 101 -0.77 28.43 0.13
CA PRO A 101 -0.86 29.85 0.41
C PRO A 101 -1.43 30.02 1.82
N GLY A 102 -0.73 30.77 2.67
CA GLY A 102 -1.07 30.95 4.06
C GLY A 102 -2.53 31.36 4.26
N SER A 103 -3.22 30.62 5.13
CA SER A 103 -4.48 31.04 5.72
C SER A 103 -4.20 32.29 6.55
N LYS A 104 -4.44 33.49 5.97
CA LYS A 104 -4.59 34.70 6.77
C LYS A 104 -5.98 34.68 7.38
N ALA A 105 -6.02 34.57 8.71
CA ALA A 105 -7.15 35.00 9.53
C ALA A 105 -7.25 36.54 9.52
#